data_AF-A0A5K1DKY6-F1
#
_entry.id   AF-A0A5K1DKY6-F1
#
_cell.length_a   1.000
_cell.length_b   1.000
_cell.length_c   1.000
_cell.angle_alpha   90.00
_cell.angle_beta   90.00
_cell.angle_gamma   90.00
#
_symmetry.space_group_name_H-M   'P 1'
#
loop_
_entity.id
_entity.type
_entity.pdbx_description
1 polymer ?
#
loop_
_entity_poly.entity_id
_entity_poly.type
_entity_poly.pdbx_seq_one_letter_code
_entity_poly.pdbx_strand_id
1 'polypeptide(L)'
;VPSMRQLHLHVISQDFESTYLKHKKHWNSFNTPFFRDSVDVIEELENHGKVSIKEESFLSMELRCHRCRSAHPNIPHLKCHIQKCSASFPASLLTHGRLYYTLPQNLGSDGV
;
A
#
# COMPACT_ATOMS: atom_id res chain seq x y z
N VAL A 1 12.11 10.35 -3.47
CA VAL A 1 12.77 10.09 -4.78
C VAL A 1 12.67 8.60 -5.13
N PRO A 2 12.44 8.20 -6.39
CA PRO A 2 12.43 6.79 -6.79
C PRO A 2 13.81 6.16 -6.64
N SER A 3 13.87 4.87 -6.27
CA SER A 3 15.13 4.15 -6.11
C SER A 3 15.81 3.81 -7.44
N MET A 4 15.05 3.81 -8.54
CA MET A 4 15.52 3.52 -9.90
C MET A 4 15.16 4.68 -10.83
N ARG A 5 15.95 4.84 -11.90
CA ARG A 5 15.79 5.95 -12.85
C ARG A 5 14.57 5.79 -13.76
N GLN A 6 14.29 4.56 -14.22
CA GLN A 6 13.14 4.31 -15.09
C GLN A 6 11.82 4.38 -14.30
N LEU A 7 10.77 4.82 -14.98
CA LEU A 7 9.41 4.69 -14.49
C LEU A 7 9.12 3.20 -14.24
N HIS A 8 8.62 2.89 -13.04
CA HIS A 8 8.26 1.54 -12.66
C HIS A 8 7.00 1.60 -11.79
N LEU A 9 6.06 0.71 -12.10
CA LEU A 9 4.82 0.54 -11.36
C LEU A 9 5.00 -0.61 -10.37
N HIS A 10 4.59 -0.41 -9.13
CA HIS A 10 4.56 -1.48 -8.13
C HIS A 10 3.18 -2.13 -8.11
N VAL A 11 3.13 -3.44 -8.32
CA VAL A 11 1.96 -4.27 -8.04
C VAL A 11 2.31 -5.12 -6.83
N ILE A 12 1.66 -4.84 -5.70
CA ILE A 12 2.04 -5.39 -4.39
C ILE A 12 0.80 -5.82 -3.60
N SER A 13 0.87 -7.01 -3.02
CA SER A 13 -0.16 -7.52 -2.12
C SER A 13 -0.11 -6.83 -0.76
N GLN A 14 -1.25 -6.82 -0.05
CA GLN A 14 -1.41 -6.09 1.21
C GLN A 14 -1.05 -6.91 2.46
N ASP A 15 -0.56 -8.14 2.32
CA ASP A 15 -0.05 -8.94 3.45
C ASP A 15 1.29 -8.40 3.99
N PHE A 16 2.13 -7.86 3.11
CA PHE A 16 3.49 -7.40 3.43
C PHE A 16 4.35 -8.45 4.18
N GLU A 17 4.08 -9.75 3.93
CA GLU A 17 4.80 -10.87 4.53
C GLU A 17 6.04 -11.22 3.68
N SER A 18 7.17 -10.58 4.02
CA SER A 18 8.43 -10.81 3.31
C SER A 18 9.64 -10.71 4.23
N THR A 19 10.62 -11.60 4.04
CA THR A 19 11.94 -11.54 4.69
C THR A 19 12.75 -10.31 4.24
N TYR A 20 12.39 -9.68 3.12
CA TYR A 20 13.04 -8.47 2.59
C TYR A 20 12.45 -7.15 3.12
N LEU A 21 11.32 -7.19 3.82
CA LEU A 21 10.80 -6.05 4.57
C LEU A 21 11.59 -5.89 5.88
N LYS A 22 12.74 -5.20 5.82
CA LYS A 22 13.73 -5.16 6.91
C LYS A 22 13.73 -3.87 7.73
N HIS A 23 13.45 -2.73 7.10
CA HIS A 23 13.66 -1.42 7.73
C HIS A 23 12.47 -0.49 7.56
N LYS A 24 12.42 0.56 8.39
CA LYS A 24 11.35 1.57 8.41
C LYS A 24 11.09 2.17 7.02
N LYS A 25 12.15 2.47 6.27
CA LYS A 25 12.07 3.02 4.91
C LYS A 25 11.30 2.09 3.95
N HIS A 26 11.50 0.76 4.02
CA HIS A 26 10.79 -0.19 3.17
C HIS A 26 9.29 -0.20 3.49
N TRP A 27 8.92 -0.13 4.77
CA TRP A 27 7.51 -0.06 5.14
C TRP A 27 6.86 1.25 4.68
N ASN A 28 7.50 2.36 5.02
CA ASN A 28 6.95 3.69 4.77
C ASN A 28 6.89 4.03 3.28
N SER A 29 7.75 3.45 2.44
CA SER A 29 7.69 3.65 0.99
C SER A 29 6.43 3.09 0.34
N PHE A 30 5.73 2.16 1.00
CA PHE A 30 4.48 1.56 0.51
C PHE A 30 3.25 1.95 1.34
N ASN A 31 3.42 2.35 2.61
CA ASN A 31 2.31 2.51 3.57
C ASN A 31 2.14 3.95 4.09
N THR A 32 2.65 4.93 3.34
CA THR A 32 2.49 6.38 3.58
C THR A 32 2.13 7.09 2.27
N PRO A 33 1.78 8.39 2.28
CA PRO A 33 1.55 9.15 1.04
C PRO A 33 2.74 9.22 0.08
N PHE A 34 3.92 8.71 0.46
CA PHE A 34 5.02 8.46 -0.47
C PHE A 34 4.63 7.50 -1.59
N PHE A 35 3.84 6.47 -1.27
CA PHE A 35 3.30 5.53 -2.25
C PHE A 35 2.10 6.16 -2.94
N ARG A 36 2.26 6.50 -4.23
CA ARG A 36 1.20 7.07 -5.04
C ARG A 36 0.41 5.95 -5.71
N ASP A 37 -0.91 5.97 -5.52
CA ASP A 37 -1.80 5.08 -6.26
C ASP A 37 -1.77 5.41 -7.75
N SER A 38 -1.81 4.41 -8.61
CA SER A 38 -1.82 4.61 -10.07
C SER A 38 -3.02 5.43 -10.53
N VAL A 39 -4.20 5.25 -9.92
CA VAL A 39 -5.41 5.99 -10.26
C VAL A 39 -5.21 7.48 -10.02
N ASP A 40 -4.66 7.86 -8.86
CA ASP A 40 -4.36 9.26 -8.52
C ASP A 40 -3.32 9.88 -9.45
N VAL A 41 -2.33 9.10 -9.88
CA VAL A 41 -1.25 9.58 -10.76
C VAL A 41 -1.75 9.81 -12.16
N ILE A 42 -2.60 8.92 -12.68
CA ILE A 42 -3.23 9.06 -14.00
C ILE A 42 -4.14 10.29 -13.99
N GLU A 43 -5.00 10.45 -12.99
CA GLU A 43 -5.90 11.61 -12.87
C GLU A 43 -5.12 12.93 -12.74
N GLU A 44 -4.05 12.97 -11.94
CA GLU A 44 -3.20 14.17 -11.82
C GLU A 44 -2.55 14.54 -13.15
N LEU A 45 -2.08 13.54 -13.89
CA LEU A 45 -1.44 13.72 -15.20
C LEU A 45 -2.44 14.20 -16.26
N GLU A 46 -3.64 13.62 -16.31
CA GLU A 46 -4.69 14.01 -17.25
C GLU A 46 -5.16 15.46 -17.01
N ASN A 47 -5.29 15.87 -15.74
CA ASN A 47 -5.79 17.20 -15.38
C ASN A 47 -4.73 18.30 -15.48
N HIS A 48 -3.45 18.01 -15.18
CA HIS A 48 -2.41 19.04 -15.06
C HIS A 48 -1.25 18.89 -16.04
N GLY A 49 -1.19 17.81 -16.82
CA GLY A 49 -0.09 17.50 -17.74
C GLY A 49 1.24 17.16 -17.06
N LYS A 50 1.25 17.04 -15.72
CA LYS A 50 2.44 16.71 -14.92
C LYS A 50 2.05 16.06 -13.60
N VAL A 51 3.01 15.39 -12.97
CA VAL A 51 2.82 14.71 -11.68
C VAL A 51 3.76 15.28 -10.62
N SER A 52 3.25 15.48 -9.42
CA SER A 52 4.01 15.95 -8.26
C SER A 52 4.80 14.82 -7.61
N ILE A 53 6.08 15.10 -7.31
CA ILE A 53 6.95 14.17 -6.57
C ILE A 53 6.73 14.39 -5.08
N LYS A 54 6.51 13.29 -4.35
CA LYS A 54 6.32 13.33 -2.89
C LYS A 54 7.66 13.45 -2.15
N GLU A 55 7.61 14.15 -1.03
CA GLU A 55 8.77 14.42 -0.18
C GLU A 55 9.30 13.15 0.50
N GLU A 56 10.60 13.12 0.79
CA GLU A 56 11.21 12.00 1.50
C GLU A 56 10.91 11.99 3.00
N SER A 57 10.35 13.09 3.53
CA SER A 57 9.89 13.22 4.92
C SER A 57 8.88 12.13 5.29
N PHE A 58 8.08 11.65 4.33
CA PHE A 58 7.17 10.53 4.54
C PHE A 58 7.89 9.22 4.89
N LEU A 59 9.14 9.03 4.46
CA LEU A 59 9.91 7.80 4.69
C LEU A 59 10.40 7.68 6.14
N SER A 60 10.50 8.78 6.88
CA SER A 60 10.94 8.82 8.28
C SER A 60 9.78 8.82 9.28
N MET A 61 8.53 8.87 8.81
CA MET A 61 7.33 8.82 9.64
C MET A 61 7.32 7.64 10.62
N GLU A 62 6.51 7.79 11.66
CA GLU A 62 6.22 6.73 12.61
C GLU A 62 5.68 5.47 11.89
N LEU A 63 6.15 4.30 12.32
CA LEU A 63 5.71 3.03 11.77
C LEU A 63 4.28 2.75 12.22
N ARG A 64 3.35 2.78 11.27
CA ARG A 64 1.93 2.53 11.54
C ARG A 64 1.39 1.36 10.72
N CYS A 65 0.54 0.55 11.35
CA CYS A 65 -0.20 -0.50 10.65
C CYS A 65 -1.04 0.10 9.49
N HIS A 66 -1.06 -0.56 8.33
CA HIS A 66 -1.80 -0.08 7.16
C HIS A 66 -3.32 -0.27 7.28
N ARG A 67 -3.78 -1.09 8.25
CA ARG A 67 -5.20 -1.30 8.58
C ARG A 67 -5.63 -0.40 9.73
N CYS A 68 -5.25 -0.74 10.96
CA CYS A 68 -5.74 -0.08 12.17
C CYS A 68 -4.97 1.19 12.58
N ARG A 69 -3.89 1.55 11.87
CA ARG A 69 -3.07 2.75 12.13
C ARG A 69 -2.33 2.79 13.48
N SER A 70 -2.31 1.69 14.25
CA SER A 70 -1.53 1.59 15.49
C SER A 70 -0.04 1.83 15.22
N ALA A 71 0.62 2.55 16.13
CA ALA A 71 2.04 2.83 16.07
C ALA A 71 2.86 1.64 16.60
N HIS A 72 4.02 1.40 16.00
CA HIS A 72 4.95 0.33 16.38
C HIS A 72 6.38 0.85 16.50
N PRO A 73 7.17 0.37 17.46
CA PRO A 73 8.52 0.87 17.69
C PRO A 73 9.52 0.44 16.62
N ASN A 74 9.31 -0.71 15.98
CA ASN A 74 10.24 -1.29 15.01
C ASN A 74 9.52 -2.28 14.07
N ILE A 75 10.22 -2.71 13.00
CA ILE A 75 9.69 -3.63 11.98
C ILE A 75 9.29 -5.00 12.56
N PRO A 76 10.06 -5.65 13.45
CA PRO A 76 9.62 -6.92 14.06
C PRO A 76 8.27 -6.83 14.78
N HIS A 77 8.06 -5.80 15.61
CA HIS A 77 6.78 -5.60 16.30
C HIS A 77 5.63 -5.33 15.32
N LEU A 78 5.89 -4.54 14.29
CA LEU A 78 4.91 -4.28 13.23
C LEU A 78 4.55 -5.57 12.47
N LYS A 79 5.54 -6.40 12.11
CA LYS A 79 5.33 -7.69 11.43
C LYS A 79 4.47 -8.64 12.26
N CYS A 80 4.78 -8.76 13.56
CA CYS A 80 3.98 -9.56 14.49
C CYS A 80 2.53 -9.06 14.57
N HIS A 81 2.33 -7.75 14.50
CA HIS A 81 1.00 -7.15 14.50
C HIS A 81 0.22 -7.41 13.20
N ILE A 82 0.81 -7.14 12.04
CA ILE A 82 0.09 -7.26 10.74
C ILE A 82 -0.39 -8.69 10.47
N GLN A 83 0.37 -9.71 10.90
CA GLN A 83 -0.02 -11.12 10.78
C GLN A 83 -1.31 -11.45 11.54
N LYS A 84 -1.68 -10.65 12.56
CA LYS A 84 -2.85 -10.87 13.41
C LYS A 84 -3.91 -9.77 13.25
N CYS A 85 -3.63 -8.73 12.48
CA CYS A 85 -4.49 -7.56 12.38
C CYS A 85 -5.69 -7.85 11.47
N SER A 86 -6.87 -7.94 12.08
CA SER A 86 -8.15 -8.16 11.38
C SER A 86 -8.93 -6.88 11.10
N ALA A 87 -8.35 -5.70 11.39
CA ALA A 87 -9.00 -4.43 11.09
C ALA A 87 -9.21 -4.25 9.57
N SER A 88 -10.31 -3.59 9.21
CA SER A 88 -10.57 -3.18 7.84
C SER A 88 -9.49 -2.20 7.35
N PHE A 89 -9.27 -2.17 6.04
CA PHE A 89 -8.46 -1.11 5.45
C PHE A 89 -9.12 0.26 5.61
N PRO A 90 -8.33 1.34 5.66
CA PRO A 90 -8.85 2.70 5.59
C PRO A 90 -9.77 2.88 4.37
N ALA A 91 -10.87 3.62 4.55
CA ALA A 91 -11.86 3.86 3.50
C ALA A 91 -11.23 4.41 2.20
N SER A 92 -10.17 5.22 2.32
CA SER A 92 -9.43 5.74 1.18
C SER A 92 -8.88 4.66 0.24
N LEU A 93 -8.50 3.48 0.77
CA LEU A 93 -7.99 2.36 -0.02
C LEU A 93 -9.10 1.44 -0.56
N LEU A 94 -10.28 1.47 0.06
CA LEU A 94 -11.41 0.62 -0.33
C LEU A 94 -12.24 1.22 -1.48
N THR A 95 -11.97 2.47 -1.86
CA THR A 95 -12.72 3.19 -2.90
C THR A 95 -11.96 3.20 -4.22
N HIS A 96 -12.67 3.45 -5.32
CA HIS A 96 -12.09 3.73 -6.66
C HIS A 96 -11.14 2.65 -7.21
N GLY A 97 -11.34 1.38 -6.83
CA GLY A 97 -10.54 0.28 -7.36
C GLY A 97 -9.07 0.27 -6.92
N ARG A 98 -8.70 1.04 -5.89
CA ARG A 98 -7.32 1.15 -5.37
C ARG A 98 -6.80 -0.15 -4.74
N LEU A 99 -7.71 -0.98 -4.25
CA LEU A 99 -7.42 -2.35 -3.86
C LEU A 99 -8.19 -3.30 -4.76
N TYR A 100 -7.44 -4.12 -5.49
CA TYR A 100 -8.00 -5.23 -6.23
C TYR A 100 -8.09 -6.45 -5.31
N TYR A 101 -9.31 -6.82 -4.93
CA TYR A 101 -9.59 -8.07 -4.25
C TYR A 101 -10.45 -8.93 -5.17
N THR A 102 -10.05 -10.18 -5.38
CA THR A 102 -10.95 -11.16 -5.98
C THR A 102 -12.02 -11.45 -4.94
N LEU A 103 -13.26 -11.00 -5.18
CA LEU A 103 -14.40 -11.62 -4.50
C LEU A 103 -14.33 -13.12 -4.81
N PRO A 104 -14.49 -14.01 -3.82
CA PRO A 104 -14.57 -15.43 -4.12
C PRO A 104 -15.66 -15.61 -5.17
N GLN A 105 -15.27 -16.06 -6.36
CA GLN A 105 -16.23 -16.55 -7.32
C GLN A 105 -16.91 -17.73 -6.63
N ASN A 106 -18.23 -17.65 -6.44
CA ASN A 106 -19.02 -18.84 -6.15
C ASN A 106 -18.74 -19.84 -7.28
N LEU A 107 -17.94 -20.86 -6.97
CA LEU A 107 -17.80 -22.06 -7.79
C LEU A 107 -19.04 -22.92 -7.57
N GLY A 108 -19.70 -23.30 -8.67
CA GLY A 108 -20.90 -24.15 -8.72
C GLY A 108 -22.11 -23.35 -9.23
N SER A 109 -22.54 -23.35 -10.50
CA SER A 109 -22.88 -24.46 -11.41
C SER A 109 -23.68 -25.59 -10.76
N ASP A 110 -25.00 -25.46 -10.80
CA ASP A 110 -26.02 -26.50 -10.96
C ASP A 110 -27.14 -25.81 -11.75
N GLY A 111 -27.72 -26.29 -12.84
CA GLY A 111 -27.64 -27.50 -13.62
C GLY A 111 -28.58 -27.29 -14.83
N VAL A 112 -28.58 -28.26 -15.74
CA VAL A 112 -29.45 -28.36 -16.94
C VAL A 112 -30.92 -28.05 -16.66
#